data_AF-A0A7S1APG1-F1
#
_entry.id   AF-A0A7S1APG1-F1
#
_cell.length_a   1.000
_cell.length_b   1.000
_cell.length_c   1.000
_cell.angle_alpha   90.00
_cell.angle_beta   90.00
_cell.angle_gamma   90.00
#
_symmetry.space_group_name_H-M   'P 1'
#
loop_
_entity.id
_entity.type
_entity.pdbx_description
1 polymer ?
#
loop_
_entity_poly.entity_id
_entity_poly.type
_entity_poly.pdbx_seq_one_letter_code
_entity_poly.pdbx_strand_id
1 'polypeptide(L)'
;STFRVAVESFASSALFNVLAMNDDVAAQAVKYVRTKRLGSVVVTPLSQLSFKEPRFPQMEGVKPLVDVIRCADWVRPAVLQIFGRGVVCRSMELCEELALSHNADAITLDGDRFSRKGVVTGGDQDLPRF
;
A
#
# COMPACT_ATOMS: atom_id res chain seq x y z
N SER A 1 -10.61 -5.14 12.92
CA SER A 1 -9.50 -4.24 13.28
C SER A 1 -9.74 -2.89 12.60
N THR A 2 -9.58 -1.78 13.33
CA THR A 2 -10.00 -0.43 12.90
C THR A 2 -9.47 0.01 11.54
N PHE A 3 -8.25 -0.38 11.17
CA PHE A 3 -7.59 0.08 9.93
C PHE A 3 -7.63 -0.95 8.80
N ARG A 4 -8.38 -2.05 8.94
CA ARG A 4 -8.33 -3.16 7.99
C ARG A 4 -8.71 -2.75 6.59
N VAL A 5 -9.89 -2.15 6.43
CA VAL A 5 -10.43 -1.74 5.13
C VAL A 5 -9.50 -0.73 4.47
N ALA A 6 -9.08 0.31 5.20
CA ALA A 6 -8.09 1.27 4.71
C ALA A 6 -6.79 0.60 4.22
N VAL A 7 -6.20 -0.31 4.99
CA VAL A 7 -4.96 -0.99 4.60
C VAL A 7 -5.18 -1.89 3.38
N GLU A 8 -6.27 -2.66 3.36
CA GLU A 8 -6.58 -3.59 2.27
C GLU A 8 -6.86 -2.83 0.96
N SER A 9 -7.71 -1.81 1.01
CA SER A 9 -8.06 -0.96 -0.13
C SER A 9 -6.86 -0.16 -0.64
N PHE A 10 -5.99 0.34 0.25
CA PHE A 10 -4.82 1.12 -0.14
C PHE A 10 -3.80 0.26 -0.91
N ALA A 11 -3.51 -0.93 -0.39
CA ALA A 11 -2.55 -1.85 -1.00
C ALA A 11 -3.10 -2.54 -2.25
N SER A 12 -4.42 -2.81 -2.30
CA SER A 12 -5.06 -3.47 -3.43
C SER A 12 -4.30 -4.75 -3.82
N SER A 13 -3.98 -4.94 -5.10
CA SER A 13 -3.24 -6.11 -5.59
C SER A 13 -1.82 -6.24 -5.01
N ALA A 14 -1.23 -5.17 -4.49
CA ALA A 14 0.13 -5.21 -3.93
C ALA A 14 0.23 -6.06 -2.64
N LEU A 15 -0.89 -6.35 -1.97
CA LEU A 15 -0.93 -7.30 -0.85
C LEU A 15 -0.46 -8.71 -1.25
N PHE A 16 -0.62 -9.06 -2.53
CA PHE A 16 -0.31 -10.38 -3.05
C PHE A 16 1.07 -10.43 -3.72
N ASN A 17 1.86 -9.37 -3.61
CA ASN A 17 3.23 -9.37 -4.11
C ASN A 17 4.06 -10.41 -3.35
N VAL A 18 4.79 -11.24 -4.09
CA VAL A 18 5.72 -12.20 -3.52
C VAL A 18 7.02 -11.47 -3.18
N LEU A 19 7.50 -11.62 -1.96
CA LEU A 19 8.80 -11.08 -1.57
C LEU A 19 9.91 -12.07 -1.92
N ALA A 20 10.93 -11.61 -2.61
CA ALA A 20 12.15 -12.37 -2.89
C ALA A 20 13.34 -11.72 -2.19
N MET A 21 14.28 -12.52 -1.70
CA MET A 21 15.46 -12.00 -1.01
C MET A 21 16.31 -11.10 -1.93
N ASN A 22 16.43 -11.47 -3.21
CA ASN A 22 17.19 -10.75 -4.21
C ASN A 22 16.64 -10.92 -5.63
N ASP A 23 17.29 -10.26 -6.57
CA ASP A 23 16.90 -10.20 -7.98
C ASP A 23 16.96 -11.55 -8.69
N ASP A 24 17.97 -12.37 -8.36
CA ASP A 24 18.14 -13.69 -8.96
C ASP A 24 16.96 -14.59 -8.59
N VAL A 25 16.57 -14.60 -7.32
CA VAL A 25 15.40 -15.36 -6.84
C VAL A 25 14.10 -14.81 -7.47
N ALA A 26 13.98 -13.49 -7.58
CA ALA A 26 12.82 -12.87 -8.21
C ALA A 26 12.69 -13.27 -9.69
N ALA A 27 13.79 -13.22 -10.45
CA ALA A 27 13.84 -13.60 -11.85
C ALA A 27 13.52 -15.09 -12.04
N GLN A 28 14.01 -15.96 -11.15
CA GLN A 28 13.68 -17.38 -11.16
C GLN A 28 12.19 -17.65 -10.94
N ALA A 29 11.56 -16.96 -9.98
CA ALA A 29 10.12 -17.09 -9.71
C ALA A 29 9.28 -16.67 -10.93
N VAL A 30 9.59 -15.52 -11.53
CA VAL A 30 8.91 -15.05 -12.76
C VAL A 30 9.12 -16.03 -13.92
N LYS A 31 10.36 -16.50 -14.12
CA LYS A 31 10.68 -17.49 -15.16
C LYS A 31 9.88 -18.78 -14.96
N TYR A 32 9.77 -19.27 -13.72
CA TYR A 32 8.99 -20.46 -13.39
C TYR A 32 7.50 -20.30 -13.75
N VAL A 33 6.86 -19.21 -13.28
CA VAL A 33 5.45 -18.91 -13.57
C VAL A 33 5.20 -18.83 -15.07
N ARG A 34 6.10 -18.16 -15.82
CA ARG A 34 6.03 -18.05 -17.28
C ARG A 34 6.19 -19.39 -17.99
N THR A 35 7.23 -20.14 -17.66
CA THR A 35 7.52 -21.44 -18.31
C THR A 35 6.41 -22.46 -18.06
N LYS A 36 5.77 -22.40 -16.88
CA LYS A 36 4.65 -23.27 -16.52
C LYS A 36 3.28 -22.73 -16.93
N ARG A 37 3.19 -21.54 -17.54
CA ARG A 37 1.95 -20.88 -17.98
C ARG A 37 0.92 -20.70 -16.85
N LEU A 38 1.39 -20.28 -15.67
CA LEU A 38 0.58 -20.17 -14.44
C LEU A 38 -0.08 -18.79 -14.26
N GLY A 39 -0.22 -18.01 -15.33
CA GLY A 39 -0.71 -16.64 -15.27
C GLY A 39 0.40 -15.63 -14.94
N SER A 40 0.11 -14.70 -14.04
CA SER A 40 0.96 -13.55 -13.71
C SER A 40 1.37 -13.56 -12.24
N VAL A 41 2.57 -13.08 -11.96
CA VAL A 41 3.08 -12.87 -10.60
C VAL A 41 3.77 -11.51 -10.53
N VAL A 42 3.62 -10.82 -9.41
CA VAL A 42 4.41 -9.63 -9.07
C VAL A 42 5.36 -10.04 -7.96
N VAL A 43 6.66 -9.83 -8.18
CA VAL A 43 7.71 -10.19 -7.22
C VAL A 43 8.50 -8.94 -6.87
N THR A 44 8.61 -8.68 -5.57
CA THR A 44 9.39 -7.56 -5.01
C THR A 44 10.73 -8.09 -4.51
N PRO A 45 11.86 -7.76 -5.17
CA PRO A 45 13.18 -8.10 -4.68
C PRO A 45 13.60 -7.16 -3.54
N LEU A 46 13.76 -7.71 -2.34
CA LEU A 46 14.09 -6.95 -1.13
C LEU A 46 15.48 -6.28 -1.23
N SER A 47 16.44 -6.90 -1.91
CA SER A 47 17.79 -6.36 -2.09
C SER A 47 17.83 -5.03 -2.87
N GLN A 48 16.81 -4.73 -3.67
CA GLN A 48 16.73 -3.45 -4.42
C GLN A 48 16.02 -2.35 -3.64
N LEU A 49 15.38 -2.66 -2.52
CA LEU A 49 14.61 -1.68 -1.78
C LEU A 49 15.53 -0.77 -0.97
N SER A 50 15.68 0.47 -1.46
CA SER A 50 16.19 1.58 -0.66
C SER A 50 15.00 2.38 -0.14
N PHE A 51 14.99 2.68 1.15
CA PHE A 51 13.90 3.43 1.76
C PHE A 51 14.42 4.58 2.60
N LYS A 52 13.69 5.70 2.49
CA LYS A 52 13.72 6.80 3.44
C LYS A 52 12.39 6.77 4.15
N GLU A 53 12.42 6.81 5.48
CA GLU A 53 11.17 6.94 6.23
C GLU A 53 10.51 8.29 5.88
N PRO A 54 9.29 8.25 5.32
CA PRO A 54 8.57 9.45 4.97
C PRO A 54 8.14 10.16 6.25
N ARG A 55 8.29 11.49 6.25
CA ARG A 55 7.88 12.35 7.35
C ARG A 55 6.56 13.01 6.98
N PHE A 56 5.54 12.74 7.77
CA PHE A 56 4.26 13.44 7.70
C PHE A 56 4.14 14.37 8.89
N PRO A 57 3.45 15.53 8.74
CA PRO A 57 3.12 16.36 9.88
C PRO A 57 2.25 15.57 10.86
N GLN A 58 2.45 15.80 12.15
CA GLN A 58 1.49 15.32 13.15
C GLN A 58 0.27 16.22 13.10
N MET A 59 -0.84 15.65 12.68
CA MET A 59 -2.12 16.33 12.53
C MET A 59 -3.20 15.46 13.16
N GLU A 60 -4.13 16.08 13.88
CA GLU A 60 -5.24 15.35 14.49
C GLU A 60 -6.09 14.69 13.40
N GLY A 61 -6.46 13.41 13.61
CA GLY A 61 -7.27 12.68 12.63
C GLY A 61 -6.48 12.10 11.46
N VAL A 62 -5.15 12.21 11.45
CA VAL A 62 -4.26 11.68 10.41
C VAL A 62 -3.27 10.71 11.03
N LYS A 63 -3.06 9.57 10.37
CA LYS A 63 -1.96 8.65 10.72
C LYS A 63 -1.24 8.14 9.46
N PRO A 64 0.08 8.06 9.45
CA PRO A 64 0.80 7.30 8.41
C PRO A 64 0.33 5.84 8.39
N LEU A 65 0.09 5.28 7.21
CA LEU A 65 -0.36 3.88 7.08
C LEU A 65 0.68 2.89 7.60
N VAL A 66 1.96 3.22 7.47
CA VAL A 66 3.08 2.40 7.97
C VAL A 66 3.03 2.20 9.48
N ASP A 67 2.47 3.14 10.22
CA ASP A 67 2.41 3.10 11.69
C ASP A 67 1.30 2.17 12.20
N VAL A 68 0.32 1.83 11.36
CA VAL A 68 -0.78 0.92 11.70
C VAL A 68 -0.52 -0.52 11.23
N ILE A 69 0.62 -0.79 10.61
CA ILE A 69 1.01 -2.10 10.09
C ILE A 69 2.11 -2.70 10.96
N ARG A 70 1.87 -3.93 11.43
CA ARG A 70 2.90 -4.75 12.11
C ARG A 70 3.48 -5.76 11.12
N CYS A 71 4.79 -5.82 11.03
CA CYS A 71 5.52 -6.75 10.16
C CYS A 71 6.86 -7.12 10.78
N ALA A 72 7.51 -8.15 10.26
CA ALA A 72 8.90 -8.47 10.61
C ALA A 72 9.85 -7.41 10.02
N ASP A 73 10.98 -7.16 10.70
CA ASP A 73 11.92 -6.11 10.31
C ASP A 73 12.44 -6.25 8.87
N TRP A 74 12.67 -7.49 8.42
CA TRP A 74 13.11 -7.77 7.05
C TRP A 74 12.03 -7.49 5.98
N VAL A 75 10.76 -7.37 6.38
CA VAL A 75 9.61 -7.03 5.51
C VAL A 75 9.36 -5.52 5.48
N ARG A 76 9.82 -4.79 6.50
CA ARG A 76 9.66 -3.33 6.62
C ARG A 76 9.99 -2.54 5.34
N PRO A 77 11.04 -2.86 4.57
CA PRO A 77 11.33 -2.17 3.31
C PRO A 77 10.18 -2.25 2.30
N ALA A 78 9.53 -3.42 2.18
CA ALA A 78 8.40 -3.63 1.28
C ALA A 78 7.12 -2.93 1.79
N VAL A 79 6.91 -2.91 3.11
CA VAL A 79 5.82 -2.11 3.72
C VAL A 79 6.03 -0.63 3.42
N LEU A 80 7.25 -0.10 3.55
CA LEU A 80 7.55 1.28 3.21
C LEU A 80 7.37 1.57 1.71
N GLN A 81 7.69 0.62 0.83
CA GLN A 81 7.46 0.78 -0.61
C GLN A 81 5.97 0.97 -0.93
N ILE A 82 5.09 0.16 -0.33
CA ILE A 82 3.65 0.18 -0.59
C ILE A 82 3.00 1.35 0.15
N PHE A 83 3.23 1.45 1.46
CA PHE A 83 2.47 2.31 2.37
C PHE A 83 3.20 3.58 2.79
N GLY A 84 4.50 3.71 2.48
CA GLY A 84 5.31 4.83 2.96
C GLY A 84 4.73 6.17 2.60
N ARG A 85 4.12 6.31 1.42
CA ARG A 85 3.55 7.60 1.02
C ARG A 85 2.06 7.76 1.33
N GLY A 86 1.52 6.85 2.13
CA GLY A 86 0.10 6.72 2.43
C GLY A 86 -0.25 7.19 3.84
N VAL A 87 -1.36 7.90 3.96
CA VAL A 87 -1.95 8.30 5.24
C VAL A 87 -3.40 7.85 5.33
N VAL A 88 -3.85 7.49 6.52
CA VAL A 88 -5.27 7.26 6.82
C VAL A 88 -5.84 8.50 7.54
N CYS A 89 -7.01 8.95 7.11
CA CYS A 89 -7.67 10.14 7.63
C CYS A 89 -9.04 9.80 8.21
N ARG A 90 -9.49 10.61 9.17
CA ARG A 90 -10.81 10.46 9.81
C ARG A 90 -11.98 10.90 8.92
N SER A 91 -11.74 11.69 7.87
CA SER A 91 -12.77 12.20 6.97
C SER A 91 -12.24 12.39 5.54
N MET A 92 -13.15 12.49 4.58
CA MET A 92 -12.82 12.70 3.16
C MET A 92 -12.19 14.07 2.91
N GLU A 93 -12.68 15.12 3.59
CA GLU A 93 -12.17 16.48 3.45
C GLU A 93 -10.69 16.55 3.85
N LEU A 94 -10.35 15.86 4.94
CA LEU A 94 -8.96 15.77 5.41
C LEU A 94 -8.08 14.97 4.44
N CYS A 95 -8.63 13.90 3.84
CA CYS A 95 -7.94 13.16 2.77
C CYS A 95 -7.63 14.04 1.56
N GLU A 96 -8.62 14.82 1.10
CA GLU A 96 -8.49 15.71 -0.05
C GLU A 96 -7.45 16.81 0.21
N GLU A 97 -7.52 17.46 1.39
CA GLU A 97 -6.53 18.46 1.81
C GLU A 97 -5.10 17.89 1.76
N LEU A 98 -4.87 16.73 2.38
CA LEU A 98 -3.54 16.11 2.46
C LEU A 98 -3.03 15.65 1.10
N ALA A 99 -3.91 15.14 0.24
CA ALA A 99 -3.54 14.68 -1.09
C ALA A 99 -2.98 15.83 -1.94
N LEU A 100 -3.61 17.01 -1.85
CA LEU A 100 -3.22 18.19 -2.63
C LEU A 100 -2.03 18.94 -2.03
N SER A 101 -1.99 19.10 -0.71
CA SER A 101 -1.01 19.97 -0.04
C SER A 101 0.30 19.28 0.35
N HIS A 102 0.27 17.97 0.62
CA HIS A 102 1.42 17.23 1.17
C HIS A 102 1.99 16.16 0.23
N ASN A 103 1.53 16.12 -1.03
CA ASN A 103 1.99 15.14 -2.02
C ASN A 103 1.89 13.68 -1.49
N ALA A 104 0.85 13.41 -0.70
CA ALA A 104 0.56 12.15 -0.04
C ALA A 104 -0.61 11.44 -0.74
N ASP A 105 -0.65 10.11 -0.69
CA ASP A 105 -1.90 9.41 -1.00
C ASP A 105 -2.67 9.25 0.32
N ALA A 106 -3.93 9.64 0.35
CA ALA A 106 -4.76 9.59 1.53
C ALA A 106 -5.89 8.57 1.37
N ILE A 107 -6.34 7.98 2.48
CA ILE A 107 -7.46 7.04 2.48
C ILE A 107 -8.32 7.19 3.74
N THR A 108 -9.64 7.08 3.61
CA THR A 108 -10.56 7.05 4.77
C THR A 108 -10.53 5.68 5.44
N LEU A 109 -11.14 5.55 6.62
CA LEU A 109 -11.32 4.23 7.27
C LEU A 109 -12.20 3.28 6.44
N ASP A 110 -13.12 3.84 5.64
CA ASP A 110 -14.05 3.10 4.79
C ASP A 110 -13.47 2.73 3.42
N GLY A 111 -12.28 3.24 3.08
CA GLY A 111 -11.52 2.83 1.91
C GLY A 111 -11.55 3.80 0.73
N ASP A 112 -12.14 4.99 0.89
CA ASP A 112 -12.11 6.03 -0.14
C ASP A 112 -10.72 6.64 -0.24
N ARG A 113 -10.11 6.50 -1.40
CA ARG A 113 -8.73 6.88 -1.68
C ARG A 113 -8.67 8.18 -2.47
N PHE A 114 -7.80 9.07 -2.01
CA PHE A 114 -7.46 10.33 -2.64
C PHE A 114 -5.98 10.27 -3.01
N SER A 115 -5.70 10.18 -4.31
CA SER A 115 -4.34 10.20 -4.84
C SER A 115 -3.84 11.64 -4.88
N ARG A 116 -2.54 11.82 -4.60
CA ARG A 116 -1.84 13.11 -4.81
C ARG A 116 -1.95 13.67 -6.23
N LYS A 117 -2.30 12.82 -7.20
CA LYS A 117 -2.50 13.20 -8.60
C LYS A 117 -3.94 13.66 -8.91
N GLY A 118 -4.77 13.86 -7.88
CA GLY A 118 -6.17 14.28 -8.02
C GLY A 118 -7.14 13.17 -8.41
N VAL A 119 -6.71 11.90 -8.36
CA VAL A 119 -7.60 10.76 -8.62
C VAL A 119 -8.29 10.36 -7.33
N VAL A 120 -9.62 10.30 -7.37
CA VAL A 120 -10.44 9.81 -6.27
C VAL A 120 -10.99 8.43 -6.63
N THR A 121 -10.94 7.48 -5.70
CA THR A 121 -11.46 6.14 -5.86
C THR A 121 -12.27 5.79 -4.62
N GLY A 122 -13.54 5.47 -4.81
CA GLY A 122 -14.45 5.03 -3.75
C GLY A 122 -15.36 3.94 -4.28
N GLY A 123 -16.07 3.27 -3.38
CA GLY A 123 -16.99 2.19 -3.71
C GLY A 123 -17.55 1.55 -2.46
N ASP A 124 -18.71 0.91 -2.59
CA ASP A 124 -19.32 0.16 -1.50
C ASP A 124 -18.64 -1.22 -1.36
N GLN A 125 -18.31 -1.62 -0.13
CA GLN A 125 -17.78 -2.95 0.15
C GLN A 125 -18.90 -3.96 0.44
N ASP A 126 -19.94 -3.96 -0.39
CA ASP A 126 -20.85 -5.10 -0.47
C ASP A 126 -20.21 -6.16 -1.35
N LEU A 127 -19.48 -7.09 -0.71
CA LEU A 127 -19.13 -8.37 -1.31
C LEU A 127 -20.41 -8.98 -1.93
N PRO A 128 -20.45 -9.25 -3.26
CA PRO A 128 -21.51 -10.07 -3.80
C PRO A 128 -21.39 -11.45 -3.12
N ARG A 129 -22.31 -11.74 -2.21
CA ARG A 129 -22.47 -13.06 -1.62
C ARG A 129 -23.06 -13.96 -2.70
N PHE A 130 -22.20 -14.60 -3.48
CA PHE A 130 -22.56 -15.73 -4.33
C PHE A 130 -21.70 -16.93 -3.96
#